data_AF-A0A6C0D1T3-F1
#
_entry.id   AF-A0A6C0D1T3-F1
#
_cell.length_a   1.000
_cell.length_b   1.000
_cell.length_c   1.000
_cell.angle_alpha   90.00
_cell.angle_beta   90.00
_cell.angle_gamma   90.00
#
_symmetry.space_group_name_H-M   'P 1'
#
loop_
_entity.id
_entity.type
_entity.pdbx_description
1 polymer ?
#
loop_
_entity_poly.entity_id
_entity_poly.type
_entity_poly.pdbx_seq_one_letter_code
_entity_poly.pdbx_strand_id
1 'polypeptide(L)'
;MCFNAKTSITIFILSFGFFFYLVFRGVSSKKNNKDNDEYKCDIYAGIMTLLIGSMQLVEFFLWKNQICNKFNHSLSITLFILLYLQPILRTITASILFQSKILSTVSSLLVISCSIFTIIMMYNLNNFQQRKLCSLSACSSGCRLRWAPLDDRSISMTLFWIFYFLIYSLDDLRDFQLGLVSNYPLRYAILPITLLMAVLYTILFSPKNVFGSVWCFLAIVYGPIAILRV
;
A
#
# COMPACT_ATOMS: atom_id res chain seq x y z
N MET A 1 -6.71 -12.02 2.89
CA MET A 1 -7.09 -10.89 3.77
C MET A 1 -6.77 -11.30 5.16
N CYS A 2 -6.83 -10.37 6.10
CA CYS A 2 -6.93 -10.83 7.47
C CYS A 2 -8.22 -11.65 7.60
N PHE A 3 -8.13 -12.81 8.24
CA PHE A 3 -9.16 -13.85 8.16
C PHE A 3 -10.46 -13.48 8.88
N ASN A 4 -10.43 -12.45 9.73
CA ASN A 4 -11.59 -11.96 10.47
C ASN A 4 -11.34 -10.54 10.99
N ALA A 5 -12.39 -9.91 11.51
CA ALA A 5 -12.34 -8.58 12.11
C ALA A 5 -11.27 -8.45 13.21
N LYS A 6 -11.16 -9.44 14.12
CA LYS A 6 -10.24 -9.39 15.26
C LYS A 6 -8.79 -9.32 14.79
N THR A 7 -8.43 -10.10 13.78
CA THR A 7 -7.10 -10.10 13.17
C THR A 7 -6.83 -8.76 12.46
N SER A 8 -7.79 -8.24 11.68
CA SER A 8 -7.64 -6.95 11.00
C SER A 8 -7.36 -5.79 11.97
N ILE A 9 -8.14 -5.67 13.07
CA ILE A 9 -7.93 -4.59 14.04
C ILE A 9 -6.63 -4.77 14.84
N THR A 10 -6.27 -6.00 15.19
CA THR A 10 -5.01 -6.28 15.91
C THR A 10 -3.82 -5.84 15.06
N ILE A 11 -3.84 -6.17 13.77
CA ILE A 11 -2.75 -5.82 12.86
C ILE A 11 -2.70 -4.32 12.64
N PHE A 12 -3.85 -3.65 12.47
CA PHE A 12 -3.87 -2.19 12.41
C PHE A 12 -3.23 -1.54 13.65
N ILE A 13 -3.58 -1.99 14.85
CA ILE A 13 -2.99 -1.47 16.10
C ILE A 13 -1.48 -1.67 16.14
N LEU A 14 -1.00 -2.85 15.73
CA LEU A 14 0.45 -3.13 15.65
C LEU A 14 1.14 -2.22 14.63
N SER A 15 0.62 -2.10 13.40
CA SER A 15 1.17 -1.22 12.38
C SER A 15 1.16 0.25 12.84
N PHE A 16 0.11 0.68 13.54
CA PHE A 16 0.02 2.02 14.13
C PHE A 16 1.10 2.23 15.18
N GLY A 17 1.31 1.27 16.08
CA GLY A 17 2.41 1.30 17.05
C GLY A 17 3.79 1.42 16.39
N PHE A 18 4.06 0.63 15.35
CA PHE A 18 5.31 0.73 14.59
C PHE A 18 5.47 2.07 13.87
N PHE A 19 4.39 2.62 13.32
CA PHE A 19 4.38 3.97 12.75
C PHE A 19 4.81 5.02 13.78
N PHE A 20 4.19 5.05 14.97
CA PHE A 20 4.58 6.00 16.02
C PHE A 20 6.02 5.84 16.43
N TYR A 21 6.46 4.60 16.63
CA TYR A 21 7.83 4.32 17.02
C TYR A 21 8.85 4.82 15.97
N LEU A 22 8.63 4.52 14.68
CA LEU A 22 9.51 4.92 13.59
C LEU A 22 9.56 6.44 13.43
N VAL A 23 8.41 7.12 13.46
CA VAL A 23 8.35 8.59 13.36
C VAL A 23 9.01 9.25 14.57
N PHE A 24 8.72 8.77 15.78
CA PHE A 24 9.33 9.29 17.01
C PHE A 24 10.86 9.11 17.01
N ARG A 25 11.34 7.93 16.60
CA ARG A 25 12.78 7.63 16.44
C ARG A 25 13.43 8.54 15.40
N GLY A 26 12.77 8.77 14.27
CA GLY A 26 13.23 9.69 13.24
C GLY A 26 13.33 11.12 13.76
N VAL A 27 12.27 11.66 14.34
CA VAL A 27 12.27 13.03 14.89
C VAL A 27 13.32 13.21 16.00
N SER A 28 13.49 12.20 16.86
CA SER A 28 14.50 12.23 17.93
C SER A 28 15.94 12.18 17.38
N SER A 29 16.19 11.37 16.36
CA SER A 29 17.51 11.29 15.70
C SER A 29 17.89 12.60 15.03
N LYS A 30 16.93 13.29 14.39
CA LYS A 30 17.13 14.62 13.78
C LYS A 30 17.64 15.64 14.80
N LYS A 31 17.14 15.60 16.04
CA LYS A 31 17.56 16.52 17.11
C LYS A 31 19.01 16.28 17.56
N ASN A 32 19.50 15.05 17.44
CA ASN A 32 20.81 14.64 17.94
C ASN A 32 21.94 14.74 16.90
N ASN A 33 21.71 15.37 15.73
CA ASN A 33 22.67 15.48 14.63
C ASN A 33 23.32 14.14 14.20
N LYS A 34 22.62 13.02 14.36
CA LYS A 34 23.02 11.73 13.76
C LYS A 34 22.70 11.76 12.27
N ASP A 35 23.62 11.24 11.47
CA ASP A 35 23.60 11.04 10.01
C ASP A 35 22.40 11.60 9.24
N ASN A 36 22.67 12.55 8.34
CA ASN A 36 21.70 13.46 7.72
C ASN A 36 20.53 12.79 6.98
N ASP A 37 20.58 11.48 6.68
CA ASP A 37 19.54 10.77 5.93
C ASP A 37 18.84 9.62 6.66
N GLU A 38 19.41 9.08 7.76
CA GLU A 38 18.78 7.95 8.46
C GLU A 38 17.41 8.30 9.04
N TYR A 39 17.30 9.49 9.64
CA TYR A 39 16.06 9.93 10.26
C TYR A 39 14.92 10.09 9.22
N LYS A 40 15.28 10.48 7.99
CA LYS A 40 14.33 10.61 6.87
C LYS A 40 13.81 9.24 6.46
N CYS A 41 14.69 8.25 6.36
CA CYS A 41 14.30 6.87 6.05
C CYS A 41 13.36 6.28 7.11
N ASP A 42 13.59 6.58 8.39
CA ASP A 42 12.70 6.14 9.47
C ASP A 42 11.32 6.81 9.39
N ILE A 43 11.24 8.12 9.14
CA ILE A 43 9.96 8.83 8.95
C ILE A 43 9.23 8.29 7.71
N TYR A 44 9.94 8.11 6.60
CA TYR A 44 9.41 7.55 5.36
C TYR A 44 8.81 6.15 5.58
N ALA A 45 9.57 5.24 6.20
CA ALA A 45 9.11 3.89 6.50
C ALA A 45 7.94 3.89 7.50
N GLY A 46 7.93 4.82 8.46
CA GLY A 46 6.78 5.05 9.33
C GLY A 46 5.51 5.34 8.53
N ILE A 47 5.55 6.35 7.66
CA ILE A 47 4.41 6.75 6.83
C ILE A 47 3.92 5.58 5.96
N MET A 48 4.84 4.83 5.34
CA MET A 48 4.48 3.64 4.57
C MET A 48 3.82 2.56 5.43
N THR A 49 4.32 2.34 6.65
CA THR A 49 3.72 1.39 7.61
C THR A 49 2.28 1.78 7.94
N LEU A 50 2.02 3.07 8.16
CA LEU A 50 0.66 3.57 8.42
C LEU A 50 -0.27 3.38 7.22
N LEU A 51 0.21 3.69 6.00
CA LEU A 51 -0.59 3.53 4.78
C LEU A 51 -0.99 2.07 4.56
N ILE A 52 -0.04 1.14 4.69
CA ILE A 52 -0.31 -0.30 4.56
C ILE A 52 -1.25 -0.76 5.69
N GLY A 53 -1.00 -0.32 6.93
CA GLY A 53 -1.84 -0.66 8.09
C GLY A 53 -3.27 -0.15 7.98
N SER A 54 -3.49 1.04 7.41
CA SER A 54 -4.82 1.65 7.27
C SER A 54 -5.80 0.81 6.44
N MET A 55 -5.30 0.00 5.51
CA MET A 55 -6.11 -0.98 4.77
C MET A 55 -6.77 -1.98 5.73
N GLN A 56 -6.08 -2.38 6.79
CA GLN A 56 -6.60 -3.32 7.79
C GLN A 56 -7.70 -2.72 8.66
N LEU A 57 -7.65 -1.41 8.91
CA LEU A 57 -8.74 -0.71 9.58
C LEU A 57 -10.02 -0.72 8.74
N VAL A 58 -9.90 -0.47 7.43
CA VAL A 58 -11.06 -0.55 6.52
C VAL A 58 -11.58 -1.99 6.41
N GLU A 59 -10.68 -2.99 6.32
CA GLU A 59 -11.08 -4.40 6.37
C GLU A 59 -11.83 -4.76 7.65
N PHE A 60 -11.42 -4.25 8.82
CA PHE A 60 -12.13 -4.48 10.07
C PHE A 60 -13.60 -4.04 9.99
N PHE A 61 -13.85 -2.82 9.49
CA PHE A 61 -15.21 -2.33 9.34
C PHE A 61 -16.01 -3.11 8.28
N LEU A 62 -15.37 -3.51 7.19
CA LEU A 62 -15.99 -4.40 6.20
C LEU A 62 -16.37 -5.74 6.82
N TRP A 63 -15.49 -6.38 7.60
CA TRP A 63 -15.79 -7.62 8.32
C TRP A 63 -16.96 -7.48 9.29
N LYS A 64 -17.08 -6.35 9.98
CA LYS A 64 -18.21 -6.07 10.88
C LYS A 64 -19.52 -5.83 10.12
N ASN A 65 -19.46 -5.39 8.87
CA ASN A 65 -20.62 -5.10 8.05
C ASN A 65 -20.68 -5.99 6.80
N GLN A 66 -21.19 -7.21 6.94
CA GLN A 66 -21.37 -8.16 5.83
C GLN A 66 -22.68 -7.97 5.05
N ILE A 67 -23.42 -6.90 5.31
CA ILE A 67 -24.64 -6.55 4.56
C ILE A 67 -24.27 -5.58 3.45
N CYS A 68 -24.73 -5.83 2.22
CA CYS A 68 -24.51 -4.92 1.10
C CYS A 68 -25.41 -3.68 1.19
N ASN A 69 -25.04 -2.77 2.08
CA ASN A 69 -25.67 -1.48 2.31
C ASN A 69 -24.75 -0.33 1.85
N LYS A 70 -25.24 0.92 1.96
CA LYS A 70 -24.46 2.12 1.60
C LYS A 70 -23.13 2.22 2.34
N PHE A 71 -23.07 1.73 3.59
CA PHE A 71 -21.85 1.77 4.40
C PHE A 71 -20.78 0.78 3.88
N ASN A 72 -21.15 -0.47 3.58
CA ASN A 72 -20.20 -1.44 2.99
C ASN A 72 -19.71 -0.97 1.62
N HIS A 73 -20.61 -0.41 0.80
CA HIS A 73 -20.25 0.15 -0.49
C HIS A 73 -19.23 1.29 -0.37
N SER A 74 -19.49 2.24 0.53
CA SER A 74 -18.56 3.34 0.81
C SER A 74 -17.20 2.84 1.29
N LEU A 75 -17.16 1.89 2.23
CA LEU A 75 -15.91 1.28 2.70
C LEU A 75 -15.15 0.54 1.59
N SER A 76 -15.86 -0.13 0.69
CA SER A 76 -15.26 -0.80 -0.47
C SER A 76 -14.59 0.20 -1.41
N ILE A 77 -15.22 1.36 -1.65
CA ILE A 77 -14.62 2.45 -2.42
C ILE A 77 -13.45 3.08 -1.66
N THR A 78 -13.58 3.33 -0.35
CA THR A 78 -12.49 3.86 0.50
C THR A 78 -11.26 2.96 0.44
N LEU A 79 -11.45 1.64 0.43
CA LEU A 79 -10.36 0.69 0.28
C LEU A 79 -9.61 0.88 -1.04
N PHE A 80 -10.33 1.08 -2.14
CA PHE A 80 -9.73 1.34 -3.45
C PHE A 80 -9.00 2.71 -3.49
N ILE A 81 -9.55 3.73 -2.84
CA ILE A 81 -8.90 5.04 -2.68
C ILE A 81 -7.60 4.92 -1.88
N LEU A 82 -7.61 4.19 -0.76
CA LEU A 82 -6.40 3.96 0.03
C LEU A 82 -5.33 3.22 -0.76
N LEU A 83 -5.72 2.25 -1.60
CA LEU A 83 -4.79 1.57 -2.49
C LEU A 83 -4.15 2.52 -3.50
N TYR A 84 -4.94 3.39 -4.14
CA TYR A 84 -4.43 4.45 -5.01
C TYR A 84 -3.49 5.44 -4.29
N LEU A 85 -3.82 5.82 -3.05
CA LEU A 85 -3.04 6.79 -2.29
C LEU A 85 -1.66 6.28 -1.89
N GLN A 86 -1.46 4.96 -1.78
CA GLN A 86 -0.17 4.37 -1.37
C GLN A 86 1.02 4.83 -2.26
N PRO A 87 1.03 4.59 -3.58
CA PRO A 87 2.14 5.04 -4.44
C PRO A 87 2.23 6.57 -4.50
N ILE A 88 1.11 7.29 -4.52
CA ILE A 88 1.11 8.76 -4.59
C ILE A 88 1.77 9.38 -3.36
N LEU A 89 1.33 8.96 -2.16
CA LEU A 89 1.89 9.47 -0.90
C LEU A 89 3.33 8.99 -0.71
N ARG A 90 3.69 7.81 -1.20
CA ARG A 90 5.08 7.34 -1.25
C ARG A 90 5.96 8.31 -2.03
N THR A 91 5.59 8.64 -3.27
CA THR A 91 6.33 9.56 -4.14
C THR A 91 6.42 10.95 -3.53
N ILE A 92 5.31 11.49 -3.01
CA ILE A 92 5.28 12.82 -2.35
C ILE A 92 6.19 12.83 -1.12
N THR A 93 6.08 11.82 -0.25
CA THR A 93 6.88 11.75 0.99
C THR A 93 8.37 11.66 0.67
N ALA A 94 8.75 10.83 -0.30
CA ALA A 94 10.14 10.73 -0.73
C ALA A 94 10.64 12.08 -1.30
N SER A 95 9.83 12.75 -2.11
CA SER A 95 10.19 14.04 -2.71
C SER A 95 10.37 15.15 -1.67
N ILE A 96 9.55 15.16 -0.61
CA ILE A 96 9.67 16.13 0.50
C ILE A 96 10.89 15.83 1.36
N LEU A 97 11.14 14.56 1.70
CA LEU A 97 12.21 14.20 2.64
C LEU A 97 13.59 14.23 1.97
N PHE A 98 13.68 13.84 0.70
CA PHE A 98 14.95 13.67 -0.03
C PHE A 98 15.10 14.72 -1.15
N GLN A 99 14.66 15.97 -0.91
CA GLN A 99 14.66 17.10 -1.87
C GLN A 99 15.99 17.33 -2.62
N SER A 100 17.12 16.94 -2.05
CA SER A 100 18.43 17.14 -2.67
C SER A 100 18.86 15.91 -3.49
N LYS A 101 18.75 16.00 -4.82
CA LYS A 101 19.81 15.64 -5.79
C LYS A 101 19.34 15.16 -7.17
N ILE A 102 18.05 14.98 -7.44
CA ILE A 102 17.64 14.33 -8.70
C ILE A 102 16.58 15.15 -9.45
N LEU A 103 17.08 16.06 -10.29
CA LEU A 103 16.41 16.54 -11.51
C LEU A 103 16.60 15.48 -12.62
N SER A 104 16.21 14.23 -12.32
CA SER A 104 16.37 13.07 -13.22
C SER A 104 15.15 12.96 -14.12
N THR A 105 15.35 12.45 -15.34
CA THR A 105 14.29 11.97 -16.23
C THR A 105 13.28 11.08 -15.50
N VAL A 106 13.71 10.33 -14.48
CA VAL A 106 12.84 9.49 -13.63
C VAL A 106 11.80 10.31 -12.88
N SER A 107 12.16 11.48 -12.34
CA SER A 107 11.23 12.36 -11.61
C SER A 107 10.14 12.90 -12.53
N SER A 108 10.48 13.30 -13.76
CA SER A 108 9.50 13.73 -14.76
C SER A 108 8.56 12.59 -15.17
N LEU A 109 9.10 11.39 -15.39
CA LEU A 109 8.30 10.20 -15.69
C LEU A 109 7.37 9.81 -14.53
N LEU A 110 7.80 9.96 -13.28
CA LEU A 110 6.96 9.76 -12.09
C LEU A 110 5.77 10.72 -12.07
N VAL A 111 5.99 12.02 -12.31
CA VAL A 111 4.92 13.02 -12.34
C VAL A 111 3.90 12.73 -13.44
N ILE A 112 4.39 12.39 -14.65
CA ILE A 112 3.53 12.00 -15.78
C ILE A 112 2.73 10.76 -15.42
N SER A 113 3.39 9.73 -14.87
CA SER A 113 2.75 8.48 -14.47
C SER A 113 1.70 8.68 -13.38
N CYS A 114 1.98 9.51 -12.37
CA CYS A 114 1.03 9.87 -11.32
C CYS A 114 -0.19 10.62 -11.88
N SER A 115 0.02 11.49 -12.86
CA SER A 115 -1.05 12.25 -13.51
C SER A 115 -2.00 11.31 -14.29
N ILE A 116 -1.43 10.41 -15.11
CA ILE A 116 -2.21 9.40 -15.84
C ILE A 116 -2.92 8.45 -14.87
N PHE A 117 -2.23 7.99 -13.82
CA PHE A 117 -2.81 7.11 -12.81
C PHE A 117 -4.00 7.77 -12.08
N THR A 118 -3.92 9.07 -11.83
CA THR A 118 -5.02 9.85 -11.25
C THR A 118 -6.23 9.93 -12.18
N ILE A 119 -6.02 10.14 -13.49
CA ILE A 119 -7.11 10.13 -14.48
C ILE A 119 -7.79 8.75 -14.52
N ILE A 120 -7.00 7.67 -14.56
CA ILE A 120 -7.51 6.28 -14.51
C ILE A 120 -8.31 6.03 -13.23
N MET A 121 -7.80 6.51 -12.09
CA MET A 121 -8.47 6.40 -10.80
C MET A 121 -9.83 7.11 -10.79
N MET A 122 -9.89 8.35 -11.26
CA MET A 122 -11.14 9.12 -11.33
C MET A 122 -12.17 8.44 -12.23
N TYR A 123 -11.75 7.89 -13.37
CA TYR A 123 -12.60 7.11 -14.25
C TYR A 123 -13.18 5.86 -13.56
N ASN A 124 -12.32 5.07 -12.89
CA ASN A 124 -12.76 3.89 -12.15
C ASN A 124 -13.69 4.26 -10.99
N LEU A 125 -13.42 5.35 -10.25
CA LEU A 125 -14.30 5.83 -9.19
C LEU A 125 -15.70 6.19 -9.70
N ASN A 126 -15.79 6.92 -10.81
CA ASN A 126 -17.07 7.26 -11.41
C ASN A 126 -17.86 6.00 -11.80
N ASN A 127 -17.20 5.02 -12.42
CA ASN A 127 -17.81 3.74 -12.77
C ASN A 127 -18.25 2.95 -11.52
N PHE A 128 -17.44 2.96 -10.46
CA PHE A 128 -17.71 2.24 -9.23
C PHE A 128 -18.84 2.85 -8.41
N GLN A 129 -19.00 4.17 -8.41
CA GLN A 129 -20.13 4.84 -7.75
C GLN A 129 -21.49 4.46 -8.37
N GLN A 130 -21.52 4.19 -9.68
CA GLN A 130 -22.74 3.77 -10.37
C GLN A 130 -23.09 2.30 -10.12
N ARG A 131 -22.12 1.47 -9.69
CA ARG A 131 -22.29 0.04 -9.45
C ARG A 131 -22.48 -0.23 -7.95
N LYS A 132 -23.39 -1.13 -7.56
CA LYS A 132 -23.50 -1.60 -6.18
C LYS A 132 -22.36 -2.57 -5.83
N LEU A 133 -21.15 -2.03 -5.64
CA LEU A 133 -19.96 -2.79 -5.25
C LEU A 133 -19.91 -2.96 -3.74
N CYS A 134 -19.92 -4.20 -3.27
CA CYS A 134 -19.85 -4.54 -1.85
C CYS A 134 -18.80 -5.63 -1.62
N SER A 135 -17.90 -5.38 -0.67
CA SER A 135 -16.86 -6.33 -0.27
C SER A 135 -17.43 -7.26 0.79
N LEU A 136 -17.61 -8.52 0.42
CA LEU A 136 -18.28 -9.54 1.22
C LEU A 136 -17.36 -10.75 1.42
N SER A 137 -17.63 -11.54 2.46
CA SER A 137 -16.89 -12.77 2.73
C SER A 137 -17.25 -13.87 1.72
N ALA A 138 -16.24 -14.50 1.13
CA ALA A 138 -16.38 -15.63 0.21
C ALA A 138 -16.19 -16.97 0.93
N CYS A 139 -17.02 -17.28 1.94
CA CYS A 139 -16.80 -18.45 2.82
C CYS A 139 -17.10 -19.82 2.18
N SER A 140 -17.57 -19.86 0.94
CA SER A 140 -17.72 -21.11 0.18
C SER A 140 -16.38 -21.72 -0.29
N SER A 141 -15.30 -20.94 -0.41
CA SER A 141 -14.00 -21.40 -0.93
C SER A 141 -12.81 -21.01 -0.05
N GLY A 142 -13.06 -20.79 1.24
CA GLY A 142 -12.11 -20.29 2.22
C GLY A 142 -12.50 -18.90 2.67
N CYS A 143 -12.95 -18.77 3.92
CA CYS A 143 -13.55 -17.57 4.48
C CYS A 143 -12.57 -16.40 4.49
N ARG A 144 -12.58 -15.66 3.39
CA ARG A 144 -11.79 -14.46 3.14
C ARG A 144 -12.73 -13.40 2.63
N LEU A 145 -12.49 -12.16 3.04
CA LEU A 145 -13.16 -11.02 2.44
C LEU A 145 -12.78 -10.94 0.95
N ARG A 146 -13.64 -10.35 0.12
CA ARG A 146 -13.40 -10.14 -1.31
C ARG A 146 -13.48 -8.64 -1.58
N TRP A 147 -12.43 -8.05 -2.13
CA TRP A 147 -12.39 -6.61 -2.41
C TRP A 147 -13.08 -6.36 -3.75
N ALA A 148 -14.36 -5.99 -3.70
CA ALA A 148 -15.18 -5.89 -4.91
C ALA A 148 -14.62 -5.00 -6.04
N PRO A 149 -13.97 -3.85 -5.75
CA PRO A 149 -13.34 -3.04 -6.80
C PRO A 149 -12.22 -3.77 -7.55
N LEU A 150 -11.50 -4.68 -6.89
CA LEU A 150 -10.37 -5.40 -7.50
C LEU A 150 -10.80 -6.61 -8.33
N ASP A 151 -12.06 -7.05 -8.21
CA ASP A 151 -12.59 -8.15 -9.01
C ASP A 151 -13.00 -7.70 -10.43
N ASP A 152 -13.02 -6.40 -10.70
CA ASP A 152 -13.37 -5.89 -12.02
C ASP A 152 -12.30 -6.27 -13.05
N ARG A 153 -12.74 -6.83 -14.18
CA ARG A 153 -11.88 -7.28 -15.29
C ARG A 153 -11.82 -6.28 -16.43
N SER A 154 -12.32 -5.07 -16.19
CA SER A 154 -12.28 -3.98 -17.15
C SER A 154 -10.85 -3.61 -17.52
N ILE A 155 -10.66 -3.12 -18.75
CA ILE A 155 -9.37 -2.63 -19.23
C ILE A 155 -8.83 -1.52 -18.32
N SER A 156 -9.71 -0.67 -17.77
CA SER A 156 -9.34 0.39 -16.83
C SER A 156 -8.78 -0.14 -15.52
N MET A 157 -9.25 -1.28 -15.03
CA MET A 157 -8.69 -1.93 -13.85
C MET A 157 -7.33 -2.59 -14.15
N THR A 158 -7.16 -3.17 -15.33
CA THR A 158 -5.84 -3.66 -15.78
C THR A 158 -4.83 -2.50 -15.88
N LEU A 159 -5.23 -1.38 -16.48
CA LEU A 159 -4.39 -0.18 -16.55
C LEU A 159 -4.07 0.39 -15.16
N PHE A 160 -5.03 0.36 -14.23
CA PHE A 160 -4.79 0.74 -12.84
C PHE A 160 -3.63 -0.07 -12.23
N TRP A 161 -3.64 -1.39 -12.39
CA TRP A 161 -2.54 -2.23 -11.87
C TRP A 161 -1.21 -1.94 -12.57
N ILE A 162 -1.20 -1.81 -13.89
CA ILE A 162 0.02 -1.48 -14.65
C ILE A 162 0.64 -0.19 -14.11
N PHE A 163 -0.15 0.87 -13.96
CA PHE A 163 0.34 2.15 -13.44
C PHE A 163 0.72 2.10 -11.96
N TYR A 164 -0.01 1.34 -11.13
CA TYR A 164 0.36 1.09 -9.74
C TYR A 164 1.78 0.50 -9.67
N PHE A 165 2.04 -0.59 -10.39
CA PHE A 165 3.36 -1.23 -10.42
C PHE A 165 4.44 -0.36 -11.08
N LEU A 166 4.09 0.38 -12.14
CA LEU A 166 5.01 1.29 -12.82
C LEU A 166 5.50 2.38 -11.87
N ILE A 167 4.60 3.03 -11.12
CA ILE A 167 4.97 4.07 -10.16
C ILE A 167 5.86 3.50 -9.06
N TYR A 168 5.52 2.33 -8.51
CA TYR A 168 6.36 1.65 -7.52
C TYR A 168 7.78 1.37 -8.05
N SER A 169 7.88 0.87 -9.29
CA SER A 169 9.16 0.55 -9.92
C SER A 169 9.99 1.81 -10.20
N LEU A 170 9.36 2.89 -10.64
CA LEU A 170 10.02 4.18 -10.86
C LEU A 170 10.48 4.81 -9.54
N ASP A 171 9.68 4.71 -8.47
CA ASP A 171 10.07 5.15 -7.12
C ASP A 171 11.27 4.32 -6.62
N ASP A 172 11.27 3.01 -6.80
CA ASP A 172 12.39 2.14 -6.42
C ASP A 172 13.66 2.47 -7.22
N LEU A 173 13.53 2.75 -8.52
CA LEU A 173 14.66 3.19 -9.35
C LEU A 173 15.22 4.55 -8.88
N ARG A 174 14.35 5.51 -8.56
CA ARG A 174 14.77 6.79 -7.98
C ARG A 174 15.50 6.57 -6.65
N ASP A 175 14.94 5.74 -5.78
CA ASP A 175 15.50 5.48 -4.46
C ASP A 175 16.82 4.68 -4.54
N PHE A 176 16.98 3.84 -5.57
CA PHE A 176 18.26 3.20 -5.91
C PHE A 176 19.32 4.22 -6.34
N GLN A 177 18.97 5.19 -7.21
CA GLN A 177 19.86 6.29 -7.61
C GLN A 177 20.28 7.16 -6.42
N LEU A 178 19.44 7.25 -5.39
CA LEU A 178 19.73 7.93 -4.13
C LEU A 178 20.55 7.09 -3.14
N GLY A 179 20.87 5.82 -3.47
CA GLY A 179 21.59 4.89 -2.58
C GLY A 179 20.74 4.33 -1.43
N LEU A 180 19.45 4.67 -1.35
CA LEU A 180 18.56 4.24 -0.26
C LEU A 180 18.33 2.73 -0.28
N VAL A 181 18.21 2.15 -1.48
CA VAL A 181 18.03 0.70 -1.67
C VAL A 181 19.27 -0.06 -1.23
N SER A 182 20.47 0.49 -1.45
CA SER A 182 21.72 -0.15 -1.00
C SER A 182 21.84 -0.18 0.52
N ASN A 183 21.30 0.83 1.20
CA ASN A 183 21.38 0.95 2.66
C ASN A 183 20.30 0.12 3.37
N TYR A 184 19.16 -0.14 2.71
CA TYR A 184 18.01 -0.84 3.30
C TYR A 184 17.35 -1.83 2.33
N PRO A 185 18.10 -2.81 1.80
CA PRO A 185 17.61 -3.67 0.72
C PRO A 185 16.32 -4.42 1.06
N LEU A 186 16.14 -4.90 2.30
CA LEU A 186 14.93 -5.66 2.65
C LEU A 186 13.67 -4.79 2.71
N ARG A 187 13.78 -3.53 3.16
CA ARG A 187 12.65 -2.58 3.14
C ARG A 187 12.08 -2.38 1.74
N TYR A 188 12.95 -2.34 0.73
CA TYR A 188 12.56 -2.14 -0.66
C TYR A 188 12.15 -3.44 -1.35
N ALA A 189 12.73 -4.58 -0.96
CA ALA A 189 12.44 -5.87 -1.58
C ALA A 189 11.09 -6.47 -1.14
N ILE A 190 10.62 -6.21 0.09
CA ILE A 190 9.46 -6.95 0.62
C ILE A 190 8.18 -6.72 -0.16
N LEU A 191 7.89 -5.49 -0.57
CA LEU A 191 6.68 -5.18 -1.33
C LEU A 191 6.67 -5.86 -2.72
N PRO A 192 7.69 -5.68 -3.58
CA PRO A 192 7.71 -6.35 -4.88
C PRO A 192 7.74 -7.88 -4.76
N ILE A 193 8.47 -8.45 -3.78
CA ILE A 193 8.50 -9.89 -3.56
C ILE A 193 7.11 -10.41 -3.16
N THR A 194 6.46 -9.77 -2.19
CA THR A 194 5.14 -10.22 -1.72
C THR A 194 4.07 -10.08 -2.80
N LEU A 195 4.12 -9.03 -3.62
CA LEU A 195 3.22 -8.86 -4.77
C LEU A 195 3.49 -9.89 -5.87
N LEU A 196 4.76 -10.17 -6.19
CA LEU A 196 5.14 -11.23 -7.13
C LEU A 196 4.62 -12.59 -6.67
N MET A 197 4.80 -12.91 -5.39
CA MET A 197 4.26 -14.14 -4.78
C MET A 197 2.73 -14.18 -4.87
N ALA A 198 2.04 -13.05 -4.68
CA ALA A 198 0.59 -12.95 -4.86
C ALA A 198 0.16 -13.31 -6.28
N VAL A 199 0.86 -12.76 -7.27
CA VAL A 199 0.57 -12.98 -8.70
C VAL A 199 0.84 -14.43 -9.07
N LEU A 200 2.01 -14.96 -8.73
CA LEU A 200 2.36 -16.37 -8.99
C LEU A 200 1.35 -17.33 -8.37
N TYR A 201 0.97 -17.09 -7.11
CA TYR A 201 0.00 -17.93 -6.43
C TYR A 201 -1.41 -17.81 -7.06
N THR A 202 -1.80 -16.63 -7.53
CA THR A 202 -3.05 -16.43 -8.27
C THR A 202 -3.07 -17.19 -9.60
N ILE A 203 -1.96 -17.19 -10.33
CA ILE A 203 -1.81 -17.91 -11.61
C ILE A 203 -1.86 -19.43 -11.38
N LEU A 204 -1.11 -19.94 -10.39
CA LEU A 204 -0.95 -21.39 -10.16
C LEU A 204 -2.19 -22.05 -9.57
N PHE A 205 -2.91 -21.36 -8.67
CA PHE A 205 -3.98 -21.99 -7.89
C PHE A 205 -5.37 -21.42 -8.21
N SER A 206 -5.47 -20.36 -9.01
CA SER A 206 -6.71 -19.58 -9.26
C SER A 206 -7.45 -18.96 -8.05
N PRO A 207 -6.87 -18.70 -6.86
CA PRO A 207 -7.60 -18.04 -5.79
C PRO A 207 -7.75 -16.55 -6.11
N LYS A 208 -9.00 -16.11 -6.23
CA LYS A 208 -9.35 -14.68 -6.41
C LYS A 208 -9.10 -13.82 -5.16
N ASN A 209 -8.71 -14.44 -4.04
CA ASN A 209 -8.71 -13.83 -2.70
C ASN A 209 -7.30 -13.66 -2.10
N VAL A 210 -6.26 -13.62 -2.94
CA VAL A 210 -4.85 -13.63 -2.51
C VAL A 210 -4.37 -12.24 -2.16
N PHE A 211 -4.76 -11.25 -2.98
CA PHE A 211 -4.28 -9.88 -2.85
C PHE A 211 -4.48 -9.38 -1.44
N GLY A 212 -5.68 -9.35 -0.88
CA GLY A 212 -5.80 -8.83 0.49
C GLY A 212 -5.03 -9.65 1.57
N SER A 213 -4.63 -10.91 1.33
CA SER A 213 -3.74 -11.64 2.27
C SER A 213 -2.34 -11.06 2.27
N VAL A 214 -1.87 -10.63 1.11
CA VAL A 214 -0.58 -9.97 0.94
C VAL A 214 -0.54 -8.65 1.70
N TRP A 215 -1.61 -7.87 1.71
CA TRP A 215 -1.64 -6.59 2.43
C TRP A 215 -1.73 -6.81 3.94
N CYS A 216 -2.43 -7.85 4.39
CA CYS A 216 -2.45 -8.26 5.79
C CYS A 216 -1.05 -8.69 6.25
N PHE A 217 -0.34 -9.48 5.44
CA PHE A 217 1.05 -9.88 5.70
C PHE A 217 2.00 -8.67 5.72
N LEU A 218 1.91 -7.81 4.72
CA LEU A 218 2.72 -6.58 4.63
C LEU A 218 2.51 -5.67 5.85
N ALA A 219 1.27 -5.51 6.31
CA ALA A 219 0.97 -4.68 7.48
C ALA A 219 1.68 -5.19 8.76
N ILE A 220 1.83 -6.51 8.91
CA ILE A 220 2.54 -7.12 10.04
C ILE A 220 4.05 -7.01 9.88
N VAL A 221 4.57 -7.30 8.69
CA VAL A 221 6.01 -7.57 8.49
C VAL A 221 6.81 -6.32 8.13
N TYR A 222 6.20 -5.35 7.44
CA TYR A 222 6.92 -4.16 6.99
C TYR A 222 7.45 -3.31 8.16
N GLY A 223 6.64 -3.11 9.22
CA GLY A 223 7.03 -2.34 10.41
C GLY A 223 8.28 -2.91 11.13
N PRO A 224 8.30 -4.20 11.51
CA PRO A 224 9.48 -4.83 12.11
C PRO A 224 10.74 -4.73 11.24
N ILE A 225 10.63 -4.99 9.93
CA ILE A 225 11.77 -4.86 9.00
C ILE A 225 12.27 -3.41 8.96
N ALA A 226 11.34 -2.45 8.89
CA ALA A 226 11.68 -1.03 8.97
C ALA A 226 12.39 -0.69 10.29
N ILE A 227 12.00 -1.27 11.41
CA ILE A 227 12.68 -1.04 12.70
C ILE A 227 14.11 -1.57 12.68
N LEU A 228 14.32 -2.77 12.13
CA LEU A 228 15.61 -3.47 12.10
C LEU A 228 16.65 -2.83 11.17
N ARG A 229 16.24 -1.91 10.28
CA ARG A 229 17.15 -1.20 9.36
C ARG A 229 17.93 -2.14 8.41
N VAL A 230 17.27 -3.22 7.99
CA VAL A 230 17.82 -4.19 7.01
C VAL A 230 17.15 -3.99 5.65
#